data_AF-A0A562LSE1-F1
#
_entry.id   AF-A0A562LSE1-F1
#
_cell.length_a   1.000
_cell.length_b   1.000
_cell.length_c   1.000
_cell.angle_alpha   90.00
_cell.angle_beta   90.00
_cell.angle_gamma   90.00
#
_symmetry.space_group_name_H-M   'P 1'
#
loop_
_entity.id
_entity.type
_entity.pdbx_description
1 polymer ?
#
loop_
_entity_poly.entity_id
_entity_poly.type
_entity_poly.pdbx_seq_one_letter_code
_entity_poly.pdbx_strand_id
1 'polypeptide(L)' 'MGRLSEVRSVFVRAYTRFRFGRTEHVCQHWRSHPGQLNLFD' A
#
# COMPACT_ATOMS: atom_id res chain seq x y z
N MET A 1 13.25 21.40 -0.46
CA MET A 1 11.89 21.00 -0.03
C MET A 1 11.63 19.58 -0.52
N GLY A 2 11.84 18.57 0.34
CA GLY A 2 11.53 17.18 0.00
C GLY A 2 10.02 16.98 0.00
N ARG A 3 9.47 16.53 -1.13
CA ARG A 3 8.04 16.25 -1.32
C ARG A 3 7.58 15.27 -0.24
N LEU A 4 6.56 15.65 0.55
CA LEU A 4 5.78 14.73 1.38
C LEU A 4 5.56 13.46 0.56
N SER A 5 5.99 12.32 1.07
CA SER A 5 5.98 11.04 0.34
C SER A 5 4.57 10.78 -0.18
N GLU A 6 4.32 11.13 -1.45
CA GLU A 6 3.06 10.86 -2.13
C GLU A 6 2.77 9.38 -1.89
N VAL A 7 1.63 9.07 -1.28
CA VAL A 7 1.19 7.70 -1.05
C VAL A 7 1.01 7.07 -2.43
N ARG A 8 2.06 6.41 -2.92
CA ARG A 8 2.12 5.85 -4.27
C ARG A 8 1.65 4.42 -4.21
N SER A 9 0.47 4.18 -4.78
CA SER A 9 0.03 2.85 -5.13
C SER A 9 0.68 2.41 -6.45
N VAL A 10 0.85 1.10 -6.61
CA VAL A 10 1.33 0.48 -7.84
C VAL A 10 0.30 -0.53 -8.33
N PHE A 11 0.13 -0.59 -9.64
CA PHE A 11 -0.65 -1.65 -10.28
C PHE A 11 0.22 -2.90 -10.43
N VAL A 12 -0.36 -4.05 -10.15
CA VAL A 12 0.29 -5.36 -10.25
C VAL A 12 -0.61 -6.31 -11.01
N ARG A 13 -0.03 -7.42 -11.49
CA ARG A 13 -0.81 -8.50 -12.07
C ARG A 13 -1.84 -8.99 -11.05
N ALA A 14 -3.08 -9.16 -11.50
CA ALA A 14 -4.18 -9.59 -10.65
C ALA A 14 -3.84 -10.93 -9.96
N TYR A 15 -3.98 -10.96 -8.64
CA TYR A 15 -3.76 -12.14 -7.81
C TYR A 15 -4.70 -12.15 -6.62
N THR A 16 -4.83 -13.31 -5.99
CA THR A 16 -5.66 -13.50 -4.80
C THR A 16 -4.75 -13.62 -3.58
N ARG A 17 -5.08 -12.97 -2.47
CA ARG A 17 -4.37 -13.11 -1.19
C ARG A 17 -5.34 -13.34 -0.04
N PHE A 18 -4.89 -13.99 1.03
CA PHE A 18 -5.68 -14.13 2.26
C PHE A 18 -5.11 -13.21 3.35
N ARG A 19 -5.94 -12.30 3.88
CA ARG A 19 -5.54 -11.35 4.94
C ARG A 19 -6.72 -11.12 5.88
N PHE A 20 -6.46 -11.07 7.18
CA PHE A 20 -7.49 -10.84 8.21
C PHE A 20 -8.72 -11.75 8.10
N GLY A 21 -8.51 -13.03 7.80
CA GLY A 21 -9.60 -13.99 7.66
C GLY A 21 -10.40 -13.87 6.36
N ARG A 22 -9.95 -13.07 5.40
CA ARG A 22 -10.66 -12.79 4.14
C ARG A 22 -9.77 -13.01 2.93
N THR A 23 -10.37 -13.51 1.86
CA THR A 23 -9.75 -13.59 0.54
C THR A 23 -9.97 -12.28 -0.19
N GLU A 24 -8.90 -11.64 -0.62
CA GLU A 24 -8.89 -10.37 -1.34
C GLU A 24 -8.40 -10.58 -2.78
N HIS A 25 -9.09 -9.99 -3.74
CA HIS A 25 -8.62 -9.88 -5.12
C HIS A 25 -7.85 -8.57 -5.30
N VAL A 26 -6.56 -8.68 -5.62
CA VAL A 26 -5.64 -7.53 -5.64
C VAL A 26 -5.11 -7.32 -7.04
N CYS A 27 -5.27 -6.09 -7.53
CA CYS A 27 -4.60 -5.59 -8.74
C CYS A 27 -3.85 -4.27 -8.49
N GLN A 28 -3.94 -3.70 -7.27
CA GLN A 28 -3.26 -2.47 -6.88
C GLN A 28 -2.95 -2.50 -5.38
N HIS A 29 -1.72 -2.14 -4.98
CA HIS A 29 -1.37 -2.00 -3.56
C HIS A 29 -0.29 -0.93 -3.33
N TRP A 30 -0.10 -0.53 -2.07
CA TRP A 30 1.01 0.36 -1.68
C TRP A 30 2.31 -0.42 -1.49
N ARG A 31 3.44 0.16 -1.89
CA ARG A 31 4.78 -0.43 -1.66
C ARG A 31 5.26 -0.26 -0.22
N SER A 32 4.87 0.84 0.40
CA SER A 32 5.12 1.16 1.80
C SER A 32 3.78 1.43 2.48
N HIS A 33 3.68 1.14 3.78
CA HIS A 33 2.46 1.48 4.50
C HIS A 33 2.24 3.01 4.46
N PRO A 34 1.03 3.50 4.15
CA PRO A 34 0.73 4.92 4.27
C PRO A 34 1.07 5.38 5.70
N GLY A 35 1.89 6.42 5.85
CA GLY A 35 2.34 6.90 7.15
C GLY A 35 3.57 6.19 7.75
N GLN A 36 4.20 5.23 7.05
CA GLN A 36 5.39 4.53 7.56
C GLN A 36 6.57 5.45 7.91
N LEU A 37 6.67 6.63 7.30
CA LEU A 37 7.71 7.63 7.60
C LEU A 37 7.21 8.81 8.45
N ASN A 38 5.94 8.82 8.86
CA ASN A 38 5.42 9.84 9.78
C ASN A 38 5.73 9.41 11.21
N LEU A 39 6.91 9.81 11.69
CA LEU A 39 7.37 9.51 13.05
C LEU A 39 6.64 10.33 14.13
N PHE A 40 5.90 11.38 13.74
CA PHE A 40 5.34 12.39 14.66
C PHE A 40 3.88 12.82 14.34
N ASP A 41 3.08 11.97 13.70
CA ASP A 41 1.62 12.19 13.62
C ASP A 41 0.92 11.72 14.90
#